data_AF-A0A1W9RTR8-F1
#
_entry.id   AF-A0A1W9RTR8-F1
#
_cell.length_a   1.000
_cell.length_b   1.000
_cell.length_c   1.000
_cell.angle_alpha   90.00
_cell.angle_beta   90.00
_cell.angle_gamma   90.00
#
_symmetry.space_group_name_H-M   'P 1'
#
loop_
_entity.id
_entity.type
_entity.pdbx_description
1 polymer ?
#
loop_
_entity_poly.entity_id
_entity_poly.type
_entity_poly.pdbx_seq_one_letter_code
_entity_poly.pdbx_strand_id
1 'polypeptide(L)' 'MIEGKVVVETPQGEVEIEKGDLVLFPKGLSCRWKVKEKVRKYYSLE' A
#
# COMPACT_ATOMS: atom_id res chain seq x y z
N MET A 1 -7.91 -0.23 2.78
CA MET A 1 -7.55 1.18 2.98
C MET A 1 -8.80 1.93 3.43
N ILE A 2 -8.78 2.63 4.57
CA ILE A 2 -9.96 3.37 5.07
C ILE A 2 -9.96 4.81 4.54
N GLU A 3 -8.77 5.39 4.45
CA GLU A 3 -8.52 6.76 3.98
C GLU A 3 -7.11 6.83 3.38
N GLY A 4 -6.94 7.72 2.40
CA GLY A 4 -5.64 8.08 1.84
C GLY A 4 -5.40 7.52 0.45
N LYS A 5 -4.27 7.97 -0.11
CA LYS A 5 -3.82 7.66 -1.46
C LYS A 5 -2.30 7.51 -1.46
N VAL A 6 -1.80 6.40 -1.99
CA VAL A 6 -0.36 6.09 -2.03
C VAL A 6 0.01 5.44 -3.36
N VAL A 7 1.26 5.62 -3.76
CA VAL A 7 1.89 4.81 -4.81
C VAL A 7 2.92 3.91 -4.16
N VAL A 8 2.80 2.60 -4.38
CA VAL A 8 3.76 1.60 -3.91
C VAL A 8 4.65 1.19 -5.06
N GLU A 9 5.95 1.40 -4.88
CA GLU A 9 6.98 0.97 -5.83
C GLU A 9 7.50 -0.40 -5.41
N THR A 10 7.50 -1.35 -6.35
CA THR A 10 8.05 -2.69 -6.21
C THR A 10 9.06 -2.96 -7.33
N PRO A 11 9.93 -3.98 -7.22
CA PRO A 11 10.79 -4.40 -8.33
C PRO A 11 10.03 -4.74 -9.63
N GLN A 12 8.74 -5.06 -9.53
CA GLN A 12 7.87 -5.45 -10.63
C GLN A 12 7.12 -4.26 -11.25
N GLY A 13 7.15 -3.08 -10.62
CA GLY A 13 6.46 -1.89 -11.08
C GLY A 13 5.79 -1.10 -9.95
N GLU A 14 5.01 -0.10 -10.34
CA GLU A 14 4.28 0.78 -9.44
C GLU A 14 2.79 0.40 -9.41
N VAL A 15 2.20 0.47 -8.22
CA VAL A 15 0.76 0.25 -8.00
C VAL A 15 0.20 1.38 -7.15
N GLU A 16 -0.91 1.96 -7.59
CA GLU A 16 -1.66 2.94 -6.82
C GLU A 16 -2.65 2.24 -5.88
N ILE A 17 -2.71 2.70 -4.63
CA ILE A 17 -3.63 2.18 -3.62
C ILE A 17 -4.40 3.37 -3.06
N GLU A 18 -5.73 3.27 -3.08
CA GLU A 18 -6.64 4.30 -2.64
C GLU A 18 -7.70 3.77 -1.66
N LYS A 19 -8.58 4.67 -1.21
CA LYS A 19 -9.65 4.34 -0.27
C LYS A 19 -10.54 3.21 -0.83
N GLY A 20 -10.76 2.18 -0.02
CA GLY A 20 -11.55 1.01 -0.40
C GLY A 20 -10.70 -0.23 -0.71
N ASP A 21 -9.43 -0.06 -1.09
CA ASP A 21 -8.62 -1.18 -1.54
C ASP A 21 -8.21 -2.13 -0.41
N LEU A 22 -8.33 -3.43 -0.67
CA LEU A 22 -7.70 -4.48 0.13
C LEU A 22 -6.46 -4.99 -0.61
N VAL A 23 -5.31 -4.94 0.04
CA VAL A 23 -4.01 -5.23 -0.56
C VAL A 23 -3.26 -6.24 0.29
N LEU A 24 -2.59 -7.18 -0.38
CA LEU A 24 -1.78 -8.21 0.25
C LEU A 24 -0.30 -7.93 -0.02
N PHE A 25 0.51 -8.04 1.03
CA PHE A 25 1.97 -7.89 0.95
C PHE A 25 2.62 -9.23 1.28
N PRO A 26 3.04 -10.01 0.27
CA PRO A 26 3.73 -11.28 0.50
C PRO A 26 4.99 -11.09 1.37
N LYS A 27 5.28 -12.08 2.22
CA LYS A 27 6.48 -12.07 3.03
C LYS A 27 7.72 -11.96 2.15
N GLY A 28 8.60 -11.01 2.50
CA GLY A 28 9.83 -10.74 1.74
C GLY A 28 9.66 -9.80 0.54
N LEU A 29 8.45 -9.30 0.25
CA LEU A 29 8.27 -8.27 -0.76
C LEU A 29 8.96 -6.96 -0.31
N SER A 30 10.01 -6.58 -1.03
CA SER A 30 10.63 -5.26 -0.89
C SER A 30 9.82 -4.22 -1.65
N CYS A 31 9.37 -3.17 -0.96
CA CYS A 31 8.63 -2.08 -1.59
C CYS A 31 8.88 -0.74 -0.89
N ARG A 32 8.62 0.36 -1.60
CA ARG A 32 8.64 1.72 -1.07
C ARG A 32 7.27 2.36 -1.22
N TRP A 33 6.87 3.12 -0.22
CA TRP A 33 5.59 3.80 -0.20
C TRP A 33 5.80 5.30 -0.41
N LYS A 34 5.23 5.84 -1.49
CA LYS A 34 5.10 7.27 -1.74
C LYS A 34 3.72 7.72 -1.28
N VAL A 35 3.66 8.29 -0.08
CA VAL A 35 2.42 8.79 0.51
C VAL A 35 2.02 10.11 -0.15
N LYS A 36 0.86 10.13 -0.83
CA LYS A 36 0.33 11.34 -1.49
C LYS A 36 -0.67 12.08 -0.60
N GLU A 37 -1.44 11.34 0.18
CA GLU A 37 -2.41 11.84 1.14
C GLU A 37 -2.29 11.09 2.47
N LYS A 38 -2.80 11.66 3.57
CA LYS A 38 -2.77 11.03 4.89
C LYS A 38 -3.44 9.65 4.84
N VAL A 39 -2.75 8.64 5.35
CA VAL A 39 -3.21 7.24 5.30
C VAL A 39 -3.84 6.82 6.62
N ARG A 40 -4.99 6.16 6.54
CA ARG A 40 -5.57 5.37 7.63
C ARG A 40 -5.95 3.99 7.10
N LYS A 41 -5.43 2.93 7.71
CA LYS A 41 -5.68 1.55 7.29
C LYS A 41 -5.84 0.60 8.47
N TYR A 42 -6.65 -0.43 8.29
CA TYR A 42 -6.56 -1.66 9.06
C TYR A 42 -5.47 -2.53 8.45
N TYR A 43 -4.73 -3.24 9.28
CA TYR A 43 -3.68 -4.16 8.85
C TYR A 43 -3.70 -5.42 9.72
N SER A 44 -3.37 -6.56 9.13
CA SER A 44 -2.97 -7.77 9.85
C SER A 44 -1.53 -8.08 9.44
N LEU A 45 -0.67 -8.39 10.41
CA LEU A 45 0.68 -8.86 10.20
C LEU A 45 0.74 -10.28 10.76
N GLU A 46 0.65 -11.25 9.87
CA GLU A 46 0.81 -12.68 10.15
C GLU A 46 2.02 -13.22 9.38
#